data_AF-A0A3N5RZL0-F1
#
_entry.id   AF-A0A3N5RZL0-F1
#
_cell.length_a   1.000
_cell.length_b   1.000
_cell.length_c   1.000
_cell.angle_alpha   90.00
_cell.angle_beta   90.00
_cell.angle_gamma   90.00
#
_symmetry.space_group_name_H-M   'P 1'
#
loop_
_entity.id
_entity.type
_entity.pdbx_description
1 polymer ?
#
loop_
_entity_poly.entity_id
_entity_poly.type
_entity_poly.pdbx_seq_one_letter_code
_entity_poly.pdbx_strand_id
1 'polypeptide(L)'
;MTYTPEMLELIKVVEATRPSRLHQAYPAMSMEDRQKVLQGFHPDYLVESMREIRVGVGKGGRMPNELAEVIEGRPHIDASFDLSCPEFETDVLVIGGGGAGASAALMAQENGARVTIVTKLRFGDANTMMAQGGIQAADRPNDSPSIHYLDVIGGGHFTNYPDLVEALVIDAPIVIQWLESLGAMFDKLLDGTMMEEHGGGTSRKRMHSARDYSGAEIMRTLRDEVRNRPNIDVIEFCP
;
A
#
# COMPACT_ATOMS: atom_id res chain seq x y z
N MET A 1 10.58 2.84 -29.07
CA MET A 1 11.18 1.49 -29.08
C MET A 1 10.56 0.72 -30.21
N THR A 2 11.37 0.14 -31.11
CA THR A 2 10.92 -0.77 -32.16
C THR A 2 10.73 -2.17 -31.58
N TYR A 3 9.67 -2.88 -31.99
CA TYR A 3 9.40 -4.24 -31.54
C TYR A 3 10.53 -5.21 -31.95
N THR A 4 10.85 -6.19 -31.11
CA THR A 4 11.82 -7.25 -31.45
C THR A 4 11.27 -8.17 -32.55
N PRO A 5 12.13 -8.93 -33.25
CA PRO A 5 11.68 -9.94 -34.20
C PRO A 5 10.68 -10.94 -33.61
N GLU A 6 10.86 -11.40 -32.36
CA GLU A 6 9.89 -12.30 -31.73
C GLU A 6 8.54 -11.61 -31.50
N MET A 7 8.56 -10.35 -31.06
CA MET A 7 7.34 -9.57 -30.88
C MET A 7 6.59 -9.37 -32.19
N LEU A 8 7.30 -9.16 -33.30
CA LEU A 8 6.69 -9.05 -34.63
C LEU A 8 6.01 -10.36 -35.07
N GLU A 9 6.61 -11.52 -34.77
CA GLU A 9 5.95 -12.81 -35.04
C GLU A 9 4.72 -13.03 -34.16
N LEU A 10 4.78 -12.68 -32.88
CA LEU A 10 3.61 -12.75 -31.99
C LEU A 10 2.50 -11.79 -32.44
N ILE A 11 2.84 -10.59 -32.94
CA ILE A 11 1.88 -9.64 -33.52
C ILE A 11 1.15 -10.29 -34.70
N LYS A 12 1.86 -10.98 -35.61
CA LYS A 12 1.23 -11.69 -36.74
C LYS A 12 0.25 -12.76 -36.29
N VAL A 13 0.56 -13.52 -35.23
CA VAL A 13 -0.35 -14.53 -34.66
C VAL A 13 -1.61 -13.87 -34.08
N VAL A 14 -1.46 -12.74 -33.39
CA VAL A 14 -2.60 -11.95 -32.89
C VAL A 14 -3.41 -11.39 -34.05
N GLU A 15 -2.78 -10.81 -35.07
CA GLU A 15 -3.48 -10.25 -36.24
C GLU A 15 -4.27 -11.32 -37.01
N ALA A 16 -3.65 -12.47 -37.26
CA ALA A 16 -4.29 -13.59 -37.95
C ALA A 16 -5.56 -14.09 -37.26
N THR A 17 -5.59 -14.07 -35.91
CA THR A 17 -6.74 -14.52 -35.11
C THR A 17 -7.74 -13.40 -34.79
N ARG A 18 -7.46 -12.14 -35.18
CA ARG A 18 -8.30 -10.98 -34.83
C ARG A 18 -9.70 -11.02 -35.47
N PRO A 19 -9.88 -11.38 -36.76
CA PRO A 19 -11.22 -11.45 -37.36
C PRO A 19 -12.13 -12.44 -36.65
N SER A 20 -11.61 -13.61 -36.25
CA SER A 20 -12.36 -14.63 -35.51
C SER A 20 -12.76 -14.15 -34.11
N ARG A 21 -11.83 -13.52 -33.38
CA ARG A 21 -12.07 -13.05 -32.00
C ARG A 21 -13.05 -11.89 -31.90
N LEU A 22 -13.15 -11.03 -32.93
CA LEU A 22 -14.13 -9.93 -32.96
C LEU A 22 -15.58 -10.42 -32.86
N HIS A 23 -15.86 -11.65 -33.30
CA HIS A 23 -17.20 -12.24 -33.28
C HIS A 23 -17.41 -13.25 -32.15
N GLN A 24 -16.40 -13.46 -31.31
CA GLN A 24 -16.45 -14.42 -30.23
C GLN A 24 -16.83 -13.72 -28.92
N ALA A 25 -18.02 -14.03 -28.42
CA ALA A 25 -18.43 -13.62 -27.08
C ALA A 25 -17.93 -14.67 -26.07
N TYR A 26 -17.13 -14.23 -25.09
CA TYR A 26 -16.76 -15.05 -23.95
C TYR A 26 -17.73 -14.68 -22.81
N PRO A 27 -18.75 -15.52 -22.54
CA PRO A 27 -19.67 -15.24 -21.45
C PRO A 27 -18.89 -15.22 -20.13
N ALA A 28 -19.32 -14.39 -19.18
CA ALA A 28 -18.79 -14.44 -17.83
C ALA A 28 -18.95 -15.86 -17.28
N MET A 29 -17.91 -16.39 -16.64
CA MET A 29 -17.99 -17.69 -15.97
C MET A 29 -19.16 -17.71 -15.00
N SER A 30 -19.90 -18.82 -14.98
CA SER A 30 -20.90 -19.08 -13.94
C SER A 30 -20.21 -19.07 -12.56
N MET A 31 -20.97 -18.84 -11.49
CA MET A 31 -20.40 -18.90 -10.13
C MET A 31 -19.78 -20.26 -9.82
N GLU A 32 -20.37 -21.34 -10.36
CA GLU A 32 -19.83 -22.69 -10.21
C GLU A 32 -18.50 -22.86 -10.95
N ASP A 33 -18.39 -22.35 -12.18
CA ASP A 33 -17.14 -22.45 -12.95
C ASP A 33 -16.03 -21.60 -12.32
N ARG A 34 -16.37 -20.41 -11.80
CA ARG A 34 -15.42 -19.61 -11.02
C ARG A 34 -14.91 -20.38 -9.82
N GLN A 35 -15.80 -21.05 -9.09
CA GLN A 35 -15.42 -21.83 -7.93
C GLN A 35 -14.51 -23.01 -8.31
N LYS A 36 -14.78 -23.70 -9.42
CA LYS A 36 -13.91 -24.76 -9.95
C LYS A 36 -12.52 -24.24 -10.30
N VAL A 37 -12.44 -23.08 -10.97
CA VAL A 37 -11.15 -22.46 -11.30
C VAL A 37 -10.39 -22.07 -10.03
N LEU A 38 -11.07 -21.47 -9.04
CA LEU A 38 -10.46 -21.11 -7.76
C LEU A 38 -9.93 -22.35 -7.05
N GLN A 39 -10.75 -23.39 -6.88
CA GLN A 39 -10.35 -24.64 -6.23
C GLN A 39 -9.24 -25.39 -6.97
N GLY A 40 -9.15 -25.27 -8.30
CA GLY A 40 -8.14 -25.94 -9.09
C GLY A 40 -6.80 -25.22 -9.16
N PHE A 41 -6.80 -23.88 -9.08
CA PHE A 41 -5.62 -23.10 -9.44
C PHE A 41 -5.26 -21.96 -8.48
N HIS A 42 -6.19 -21.50 -7.64
CA HIS A 42 -5.92 -20.37 -6.74
C HIS A 42 -5.28 -20.87 -5.43
N PRO A 43 -4.08 -20.40 -5.06
CA PRO A 43 -3.35 -20.87 -3.86
C PRO A 43 -4.19 -20.88 -2.58
N ASP A 44 -4.98 -19.84 -2.35
CA ASP A 44 -5.82 -19.72 -1.14
C ASP A 44 -6.95 -20.75 -1.05
N TYR A 45 -7.32 -21.41 -2.16
CA TYR A 45 -8.39 -22.42 -2.20
C TYR A 45 -7.84 -23.86 -2.23
N LEU A 46 -6.52 -24.01 -2.38
CA LEU A 46 -5.86 -25.30 -2.33
C LEU A 46 -5.70 -25.73 -0.87
N VAL A 47 -6.62 -26.58 -0.41
CA VAL A 47 -6.70 -27.04 1.00
C VAL A 47 -5.39 -27.68 1.46
N GLU A 48 -4.68 -28.37 0.54
CA GLU A 48 -3.41 -29.06 0.81
C GLU A 48 -2.24 -28.09 1.07
N SER A 49 -2.27 -26.89 0.50
CA SER A 49 -1.26 -25.86 0.76
C SER A 49 -1.54 -25.02 2.00
N MET A 50 -2.58 -25.35 2.77
CA MET A 50 -3.05 -24.56 3.92
C MET A 50 -3.05 -25.38 5.20
N ARG A 51 -2.40 -24.89 6.26
CA ARG A 51 -2.39 -25.51 7.59
C ARG A 51 -2.87 -24.56 8.68
N GLU A 52 -3.28 -25.13 9.82
CA GLU A 52 -3.61 -24.34 11.01
C GLU A 52 -2.34 -23.85 11.70
N ILE A 53 -2.36 -22.60 12.14
CA ILE A 53 -1.30 -22.05 13.00
C ILE A 53 -1.42 -22.68 14.39
N ARG A 54 -0.30 -23.15 14.91
CA ARG A 54 -0.19 -23.90 16.17
C ARG A 54 0.05 -23.00 17.39
N VAL A 55 0.58 -21.80 17.19
CA VAL A 55 1.01 -20.88 18.26
C VAL A 55 0.63 -19.41 17.96
N GLY A 56 0.78 -18.53 18.96
CA GLY A 56 0.50 -17.09 18.82
C GLY A 56 -0.98 -16.73 18.90
N VAL A 57 -1.28 -15.44 18.73
CA VAL A 57 -2.65 -14.88 18.82
C VAL A 57 -3.56 -15.44 17.73
N GLY A 58 -3.01 -15.76 16.56
CA GLY A 58 -3.73 -16.35 15.42
C GLY A 58 -3.90 -17.86 15.48
N LYS A 59 -3.60 -18.53 16.60
CA LYS A 59 -3.71 -19.98 16.73
C LYS A 59 -5.10 -20.50 16.31
N GLY A 60 -5.12 -21.54 15.49
CA GLY A 60 -6.33 -22.12 14.90
C GLY A 60 -6.80 -21.43 13.62
N GLY A 61 -6.22 -20.28 13.25
CA GLY A 61 -6.38 -19.70 11.92
C GLY A 61 -5.71 -20.57 10.86
N ARG A 62 -6.25 -20.55 9.63
CA ARG A 62 -5.68 -21.27 8.47
C ARG A 62 -4.99 -20.31 7.52
N MET A 63 -3.82 -20.70 7.03
CA MET A 63 -3.02 -19.91 6.08
C MET A 63 -2.06 -20.81 5.27
N PRO A 64 -1.42 -20.27 4.21
CA PRO A 64 -0.46 -21.04 3.42
C PRO A 64 0.66 -21.61 4.28
N ASN A 65 1.14 -22.80 3.92
CA ASN A 65 2.14 -23.55 4.68
C ASN A 65 3.41 -22.72 4.95
N GLU A 66 3.89 -22.00 3.94
CA GLU A 66 5.09 -21.16 3.98
C GLU A 66 4.91 -19.97 4.93
N LEU A 67 3.73 -19.35 4.93
CA LEU A 67 3.44 -18.25 5.84
C LEU A 67 3.33 -18.74 7.29
N ALA A 68 2.70 -19.90 7.50
CA ALA A 68 2.65 -20.53 8.81
C ALA A 68 4.05 -20.92 9.30
N GLU A 69 4.96 -21.35 8.43
CA GLU A 69 6.35 -21.63 8.81
C GLU A 69 7.11 -20.39 9.27
N VAL A 70 6.89 -19.24 8.60
CA VAL A 70 7.51 -17.97 9.00
C VAL A 70 6.97 -17.50 10.36
N ILE A 71 5.65 -17.54 10.56
CA ILE A 71 5.02 -17.08 11.82
C ILE A 71 5.36 -17.99 13.00
N GLU A 72 5.47 -19.29 12.76
CA GLU A 72 5.87 -20.28 13.77
C GLU A 72 7.39 -20.47 13.84
N GLY A 73 8.14 -19.64 13.12
CA GLY A 73 9.60 -19.68 13.09
C GLY A 73 10.18 -19.54 14.49
N ARG A 74 11.30 -20.21 14.72
CA ARG A 74 12.03 -20.02 15.99
C ARG A 74 12.64 -18.62 16.01
N PRO A 75 12.64 -17.95 17.17
CA PRO A 75 13.35 -16.68 17.30
C PRO A 75 14.83 -16.86 16.96
N HIS A 76 15.44 -15.85 16.36
CA HIS A 76 16.89 -15.82 16.09
C HIS A 76 17.74 -15.72 17.38
N ILE A 77 17.09 -15.36 18.49
CA ILE A 77 17.68 -15.31 19.83
C ILE A 77 17.21 -16.52 20.65
N ASP A 78 18.07 -17.02 21.52
CA ASP A 78 17.73 -18.08 22.47
C ASP A 78 17.55 -17.53 23.89
N ALA A 79 17.25 -18.42 24.84
CA ALA A 79 17.01 -18.05 26.24
C ALA A 79 18.24 -17.47 26.98
N SER A 80 19.43 -17.51 26.37
CA SER A 80 20.66 -16.94 26.92
C SER A 80 20.89 -15.47 26.54
N PHE A 81 20.04 -14.90 25.68
CA PHE A 81 20.14 -13.50 25.28
C PHE A 81 19.89 -12.56 26.47
N ASP A 82 20.88 -11.72 26.78
CA ASP A 82 20.82 -10.78 27.90
C ASP A 82 20.01 -9.54 27.53
N LEU A 83 18.81 -9.42 28.12
CA LEU A 83 17.91 -8.28 27.93
C LEU A 83 18.25 -7.08 28.84
N SER A 84 19.25 -7.21 29.73
CA SER A 84 19.58 -6.16 30.71
C SER A 84 20.44 -5.02 30.15
N CYS A 85 21.01 -5.20 28.96
CA CYS A 85 21.91 -4.24 28.32
C CYS A 85 21.42 -3.88 26.92
N PRO A 86 20.42 -2.98 26.77
CA PRO A 86 19.93 -2.57 25.46
C PRO A 86 20.99 -1.74 24.72
N GLU A 87 21.23 -2.08 23.45
CA GLU A 87 22.13 -1.31 22.58
C GLU A 87 21.49 0.01 22.10
N PHE A 88 20.16 0.03 21.96
CA PHE A 88 19.38 1.18 21.51
C PHE A 88 18.26 1.48 22.51
N GLU A 89 18.02 2.77 22.75
CA GLU A 89 16.91 3.26 23.57
C GLU A 89 16.14 4.32 22.77
N THR A 90 14.83 4.16 22.68
CA THR A 90 13.95 5.02 21.90
C THR A 90 12.60 5.12 22.59
N ASP A 91 11.87 6.20 22.35
CA ASP A 91 10.52 6.35 22.92
C ASP A 91 9.49 5.68 22.00
N VAL A 92 9.73 5.70 20.67
CA VAL A 92 8.89 5.05 19.66
C VAL A 92 9.75 4.25 18.69
N LEU A 93 9.50 2.94 18.61
CA LEU A 93 10.08 2.05 17.60
C LEU A 93 9.09 1.89 16.43
N VAL A 94 9.53 2.24 15.22
CA VAL A 94 8.76 2.06 13.99
C VAL A 94 9.40 0.95 13.15
N ILE A 95 8.64 -0.11 12.88
CA ILE A 95 9.11 -1.23 12.06
C ILE A 95 8.55 -1.07 10.64
N GLY A 96 9.43 -0.71 9.70
CA GLY A 96 9.13 -0.52 8.29
C GLY A 96 9.42 0.90 7.81
N GLY A 97 10.28 1.02 6.79
CA GLY A 97 10.73 2.29 6.23
C GLY A 97 9.94 2.79 5.02
N GLY A 98 8.65 2.49 4.93
CA GLY A 98 7.76 2.96 3.86
C GLY A 98 6.98 4.23 4.24
N GLY A 99 6.03 4.65 3.41
CA GLY A 99 5.27 5.89 3.63
C GLY A 99 4.61 5.97 5.00
N ALA A 100 3.90 4.91 5.42
CA ALA A 100 3.25 4.87 6.74
C ALA A 100 4.25 4.98 7.90
N GLY A 101 5.38 4.27 7.84
CA GLY A 101 6.39 4.30 8.89
C GLY A 101 7.11 5.64 8.97
N ALA A 102 7.47 6.23 7.82
CA ALA A 102 8.04 7.57 7.78
C ALA A 102 7.07 8.63 8.30
N SER A 103 5.79 8.57 7.91
CA SER A 103 4.76 9.48 8.41
C SER A 103 4.54 9.35 9.92
N ALA A 104 4.46 8.13 10.45
CA ALA A 104 4.33 7.89 11.89
C ALA A 104 5.55 8.43 12.67
N ALA A 105 6.76 8.23 12.13
CA ALA A 105 7.98 8.73 12.76
C ALA A 105 8.03 10.26 12.81
N LEU A 106 7.69 10.94 11.72
CA LEU A 106 7.63 12.39 11.68
C LEU A 106 6.60 12.93 12.68
N MET A 107 5.40 12.37 12.68
CA MET A 107 4.32 12.79 13.59
C MET A 107 4.69 12.56 15.06
N ALA A 108 5.30 11.43 15.39
CA ALA A 108 5.76 11.13 16.76
C ALA A 108 6.86 12.10 17.20
N GLN A 109 7.84 12.38 16.32
CA GLN A 109 8.90 13.33 16.60
C GLN A 109 8.37 14.76 16.76
N GLU A 110 7.39 15.19 15.96
CA GLU A 110 6.71 16.49 16.11
C GLU A 110 6.06 16.66 17.49
N ASN A 111 5.66 15.54 18.10
CA ASN A 111 5.10 15.49 19.44
C ASN A 111 6.17 15.23 20.53
N GLY A 112 7.46 15.34 20.18
CA GLY A 112 8.59 15.34 21.12
C GLY A 112 9.21 13.97 21.42
N ALA A 113 8.78 12.91 20.74
CA ALA A 113 9.38 11.58 20.95
C ALA A 113 10.73 11.43 20.24
N ARG A 114 11.66 10.68 20.86
CA ARG A 114 12.79 10.06 20.16
C ARG A 114 12.28 8.84 19.40
N VAL A 115 12.57 8.77 18.10
CA VAL A 115 12.04 7.73 17.23
C VAL A 115 13.18 6.94 16.60
N THR A 116 13.03 5.62 16.56
CA THR A 116 13.92 4.75 15.78
C THR A 116 13.10 4.02 14.74
N ILE A 117 13.46 4.17 13.46
CA ILE A 117 12.90 3.41 12.36
C ILE A 117 13.85 2.25 12.05
N VAL A 118 13.33 1.01 12.06
CA VAL A 118 14.06 -0.17 11.60
C VAL A 118 13.42 -0.68 10.31
N THR A 119 14.24 -1.02 9.32
CA THR A 119 13.74 -1.48 8.03
C THR A 119 14.67 -2.52 7.39
N LYS A 120 14.07 -3.53 6.75
CA LYS A 120 14.81 -4.66 6.17
C LYS A 120 15.65 -4.29 4.94
N LEU A 121 15.26 -3.23 4.22
CA LEU A 121 15.95 -2.71 3.04
C LEU A 121 16.47 -1.29 3.31
N ARG A 122 16.94 -0.61 2.26
CA ARG A 122 17.21 0.84 2.31
C ARG A 122 15.94 1.60 2.67
N PHE A 123 16.07 2.72 3.36
CA PHE A 123 14.94 3.55 3.74
C PHE A 123 14.26 4.16 2.50
N GLY A 124 12.95 3.97 2.41
CA GLY A 124 12.16 4.29 1.22
C GLY A 124 12.19 3.22 0.12
N ASP A 125 12.99 2.15 0.22
CA ASP A 125 12.91 0.98 -0.66
C ASP A 125 11.70 0.11 -0.24
N ALA A 126 10.52 0.64 -0.53
CA ALA A 126 9.23 0.11 -0.11
C ALA A 126 8.21 0.23 -1.25
N ASN A 127 7.16 -0.58 -1.21
CA ASN A 127 6.10 -0.57 -2.24
C ASN A 127 5.45 0.81 -2.43
N THR A 128 5.52 1.70 -1.44
CA THR A 128 5.11 3.11 -1.57
C THR A 128 5.74 3.77 -2.80
N MET A 129 7.01 3.51 -3.12
CA MET A 129 7.69 4.07 -4.30
C MET A 129 7.03 3.68 -5.63
N MET A 130 6.31 2.56 -5.66
CA MET A 130 5.69 2.01 -6.87
C MET A 130 4.27 2.53 -7.08
N ALA A 131 3.71 3.30 -6.14
CA ALA A 131 2.38 3.86 -6.30
C ALA A 131 2.39 4.98 -7.35
N GLN A 132 1.47 4.91 -8.32
CA GLN A 132 1.42 5.83 -9.45
C GLN A 132 0.23 6.80 -9.34
N GLY A 133 -0.98 6.24 -9.23
CA GLY A 133 -2.24 6.95 -9.48
C GLY A 133 -2.44 8.22 -8.64
N GLY A 134 -2.22 8.16 -7.33
CA GLY A 134 -2.41 9.31 -6.46
C GLY A 134 -2.94 8.93 -5.08
N ILE A 135 -3.29 9.96 -4.31
CA ILE A 135 -3.88 9.87 -2.97
C ILE A 135 -5.19 10.66 -2.96
N GLN A 136 -6.23 10.13 -2.31
CA GLN A 136 -7.57 10.71 -2.36
C GLN A 136 -7.88 11.56 -1.13
N ALA A 137 -8.40 12.77 -1.35
CA ALA A 137 -8.94 13.62 -0.29
C ALA A 137 -10.08 14.49 -0.80
N ALA A 138 -11.21 14.48 -0.09
CA ALA A 138 -12.36 15.31 -0.42
C ALA A 138 -12.18 16.73 0.14
N ASP A 139 -11.44 17.58 -0.59
CA ASP A 139 -11.04 18.91 -0.14
C ASP A 139 -11.65 20.08 -0.95
N ARG A 140 -12.61 19.78 -1.85
CA ARG A 140 -13.29 20.76 -2.70
C ARG A 140 -14.74 21.04 -2.33
N PRO A 141 -15.28 22.23 -2.67
CA PRO A 141 -16.66 22.59 -2.36
C PRO A 141 -17.73 21.66 -2.94
N ASN A 142 -17.43 20.93 -4.02
CA ASN A 142 -18.34 20.00 -4.69
C ASN A 142 -18.18 18.53 -4.22
N ASP A 143 -17.35 18.30 -3.21
CA ASP A 143 -17.14 17.01 -2.55
C ASP A 143 -17.20 17.17 -1.01
N SER A 144 -17.17 16.07 -0.28
CA SER A 144 -17.10 16.10 1.19
C SER A 144 -16.58 14.77 1.76
N PRO A 145 -16.04 14.76 2.99
CA PRO A 145 -15.71 13.52 3.70
C PRO A 145 -16.87 12.53 3.74
N SER A 146 -18.11 13.00 3.88
CA SER A 146 -19.29 12.12 3.88
C SER A 146 -19.56 11.45 2.53
N ILE A 147 -19.31 12.14 1.41
CA ILE A 147 -19.44 11.52 0.07
C ILE A 147 -18.29 10.52 -0.14
N HIS A 148 -17.07 10.89 0.25
CA HIS A 148 -15.92 9.99 0.19
C HIS A 148 -16.14 8.73 1.04
N TYR A 149 -16.71 8.87 2.24
CA TYR A 149 -17.09 7.77 3.12
C TYR A 149 -17.99 6.75 2.42
N LEU A 150 -19.04 7.23 1.74
CA LEU A 150 -19.98 6.37 1.04
C LEU A 150 -19.32 5.60 -0.12
N ASP A 151 -18.41 6.26 -0.85
CA ASP A 151 -17.64 5.59 -1.91
C ASP A 151 -16.71 4.50 -1.33
N VAL A 152 -16.05 4.76 -0.19
CA VAL A 152 -15.15 3.78 0.47
C VAL A 152 -15.93 2.60 1.03
N ILE A 153 -17.03 2.84 1.76
CA ILE A 153 -17.89 1.79 2.31
C ILE A 153 -18.52 0.95 1.19
N GLY A 154 -19.01 1.61 0.13
CA GLY A 154 -19.56 0.93 -1.04
C GLY A 154 -18.50 0.09 -1.76
N GLY A 155 -17.30 0.65 -1.97
CA GLY A 155 -16.18 -0.04 -2.59
C GLY A 155 -15.65 -1.23 -1.78
N GLY A 156 -15.70 -1.14 -0.45
CA GLY A 156 -15.38 -2.26 0.44
C GLY A 156 -16.55 -3.20 0.72
N HIS A 157 -17.66 -3.09 -0.04
CA HIS A 157 -18.83 -3.96 0.08
C HIS A 157 -19.39 -4.04 1.51
N PHE A 158 -19.32 -2.94 2.26
CA PHE A 158 -19.78 -2.84 3.64
C PHE A 158 -19.09 -3.79 4.64
N THR A 159 -17.92 -4.34 4.29
CA THR A 159 -17.10 -5.16 5.22
C THR A 159 -16.03 -4.35 5.94
N ASN A 160 -15.95 -3.05 5.68
CA ASN A 160 -15.03 -2.15 6.37
C ASN A 160 -15.43 -1.95 7.83
N TYR A 161 -14.46 -1.52 8.64
CA TYR A 161 -14.71 -0.97 9.97
C TYR A 161 -15.14 0.50 9.83
N PRO A 162 -16.39 0.87 10.16
CA PRO A 162 -16.94 2.20 9.90
C PRO A 162 -16.13 3.34 10.53
N ASP A 163 -15.68 3.16 11.77
CA ASP A 163 -14.88 4.10 12.54
C ASP A 163 -13.52 4.39 11.89
N LEU A 164 -12.87 3.37 11.33
CA LEU A 164 -11.61 3.55 10.59
C LEU A 164 -11.81 4.28 9.26
N VAL A 165 -12.93 4.02 8.57
CA VAL A 165 -13.25 4.74 7.32
C VAL A 165 -13.59 6.19 7.60
N GLU A 166 -14.32 6.47 8.68
CA GLU A 166 -14.60 7.83 9.11
C GLU A 166 -13.31 8.60 9.40
N ALA A 167 -12.39 8.05 10.19
CA ALA A 167 -11.09 8.66 10.45
C ALA A 167 -10.31 8.92 9.15
N LEU A 168 -10.24 7.92 8.26
CA LEU A 168 -9.56 8.04 6.96
C LEU A 168 -10.06 9.23 6.15
N VAL A 169 -11.38 9.39 6.00
CA VAL A 169 -11.94 10.43 5.11
C VAL A 169 -11.94 11.81 5.74
N ILE A 170 -12.01 11.91 7.07
CA ILE A 170 -11.92 13.17 7.80
C ILE A 170 -10.49 13.69 7.78
N ASP A 171 -9.50 12.80 7.96
CA ASP A 171 -8.10 13.19 8.02
C ASP A 171 -7.48 13.41 6.64
N ALA A 172 -8.03 12.81 5.58
CA ALA A 172 -7.45 12.87 4.24
C ALA A 172 -7.16 14.31 3.73
N PRO A 173 -8.06 15.32 3.86
CA PRO A 173 -7.74 16.71 3.50
C PRO A 173 -6.59 17.31 4.32
N ILE A 174 -6.51 16.95 5.61
CA ILE A 174 -5.44 17.40 6.52
C ILE A 174 -4.11 16.79 6.08
N VAL A 175 -4.10 15.51 5.70
CA VAL A 175 -2.92 14.78 5.24
C VAL A 175 -2.39 15.34 3.92
N ILE A 176 -3.25 15.70 2.97
CA ILE A 176 -2.82 16.35 1.72
C ILE A 176 -2.11 17.66 2.00
N GLN A 177 -2.70 18.51 2.85
CA GLN A 177 -2.09 19.78 3.24
C GLN A 177 -0.78 19.58 3.99
N TRP A 178 -0.72 18.59 4.88
CA TRP A 178 0.50 18.23 5.60
C TRP A 178 1.61 17.79 4.64
N LEU A 179 1.33 16.89 3.69
CA LEU A 179 2.29 16.46 2.68
C LEU A 179 2.77 17.63 1.81
N GLU A 180 1.87 18.51 1.38
CA GLU A 180 2.23 19.73 0.63
C GLU A 180 3.12 20.66 1.48
N SER A 181 2.83 20.81 2.78
CA SER A 181 3.62 21.63 3.70
C SER A 181 5.04 21.10 3.94
N LEU A 182 5.22 19.78 3.83
CA LEU A 182 6.54 19.14 3.84
C LEU A 182 7.28 19.26 2.49
N GLY A 183 6.60 19.73 1.44
CA GLY A 183 7.19 19.93 0.11
C GLY A 183 6.88 18.83 -0.90
N ALA A 184 5.83 18.03 -0.69
CA ALA A 184 5.31 17.15 -1.74
C ALA A 184 4.70 17.99 -2.88
N MET A 185 5.13 17.71 -4.11
CA MET A 185 4.72 18.45 -5.30
C MET A 185 3.57 17.73 -6.02
N PHE A 186 2.34 18.03 -5.60
CA PHE A 186 1.16 17.63 -6.36
C PHE A 186 0.99 18.48 -7.63
N ASP A 187 0.41 17.87 -8.66
CA ASP A 187 0.13 18.52 -9.92
C ASP A 187 -0.88 19.67 -9.72
N LYS A 188 -0.58 20.82 -10.34
CA LYS A 188 -1.37 22.04 -10.20
C LYS A 188 -1.73 22.64 -11.55
N LEU A 189 -2.87 23.32 -11.61
CA LEU A 189 -3.23 24.24 -12.68
C LEU A 189 -2.32 25.47 -12.65
N LEU A 190 -2.37 26.29 -13.71
CA LEU A 190 -1.54 27.50 -13.84
C LEU A 190 -1.78 28.53 -12.73
N ASP A 191 -2.95 28.52 -12.11
CA ASP A 191 -3.32 29.40 -10.99
C ASP A 191 -2.87 28.86 -9.61
N GLY A 192 -2.20 27.70 -9.57
CA GLY A 192 -1.73 27.06 -8.35
C GLY A 192 -2.73 26.09 -7.70
N THR A 193 -3.94 25.96 -8.25
CA THR A 193 -4.95 25.02 -7.76
C THR A 193 -4.52 23.57 -8.01
N MET A 194 -4.51 22.71 -6.99
CA MET A 194 -4.22 21.28 -7.18
C MET A 194 -5.21 20.63 -8.16
N MET A 195 -4.70 19.80 -9.07
CA MET A 195 -5.52 19.03 -9.99
C MET A 195 -6.05 17.78 -9.31
N GLU A 196 -7.31 17.43 -9.60
CA GLU A 196 -7.94 16.22 -9.10
C GLU A 196 -8.44 15.36 -10.26
N GLU A 197 -8.22 14.06 -10.14
CA GLU A 197 -8.71 13.06 -11.07
C GLU A 197 -9.70 12.10 -10.42
N HIS A 198 -10.33 11.28 -11.25
CA HIS A 198 -11.15 10.15 -10.78
C HIS A 198 -10.27 8.98 -10.38
N GLY A 199 -10.54 8.42 -9.21
CA GLY A 199 -10.10 7.08 -8.84
C GLY A 199 -11.11 6.03 -9.27
N GLY A 200 -10.71 4.76 -9.24
CA GLY A 200 -11.66 3.66 -9.38
C GLY A 200 -12.71 3.70 -8.28
N GLY A 201 -14.00 3.62 -8.63
CA GLY A 201 -15.10 3.58 -7.67
C GLY A 201 -15.48 4.92 -7.04
N THR A 202 -14.93 6.05 -7.50
CA THR A 202 -15.25 7.37 -6.94
C THR A 202 -16.43 8.04 -7.62
N SER A 203 -17.31 8.66 -6.84
CA SER A 203 -18.42 9.47 -7.34
C SER A 203 -18.05 10.94 -7.61
N ARG A 204 -16.87 11.39 -7.14
CA ARG A 204 -16.28 12.70 -7.41
C ARG A 204 -14.80 12.58 -7.77
N LYS A 205 -14.27 13.63 -8.40
CA LYS A 205 -12.82 13.84 -8.53
C LYS A 205 -12.30 14.26 -7.16
N ARG A 206 -11.27 13.56 -6.70
CA ARG A 206 -10.62 13.81 -5.40
C ARG A 206 -9.22 13.20 -5.29
N MET A 207 -8.71 12.65 -6.39
CA MET A 207 -7.41 11.99 -6.42
C MET A 207 -6.35 13.01 -6.83
N HIS A 208 -5.48 13.35 -5.87
CA HIS A 208 -4.32 14.22 -6.08
C HIS A 208 -3.12 13.37 -6.51
N SER A 209 -2.42 13.81 -7.56
CA SER A 209 -1.32 13.06 -8.17
C SER A 209 -0.07 13.92 -8.32
N ALA A 210 1.09 13.27 -8.43
CA ALA A 210 2.30 13.86 -8.99
C ALA A 210 2.65 13.06 -10.25
N ARG A 211 2.11 13.50 -11.40
CA ARG A 211 2.11 12.77 -12.66
C ARG A 211 1.71 11.30 -12.44
N ASP A 212 2.49 10.37 -12.97
CA ASP A 212 2.34 8.93 -12.83
C ASP A 212 3.31 8.31 -11.82
N TYR A 213 3.84 9.11 -10.88
CA TYR A 213 4.82 8.68 -9.88
C TYR A 213 4.52 9.19 -8.47
N SER A 214 3.25 9.41 -8.14
CA SER A 214 2.78 10.01 -6.87
C SER A 214 3.43 9.40 -5.62
N GLY A 215 3.58 8.08 -5.58
CA GLY A 215 4.22 7.36 -4.48
C GLY A 215 5.71 7.66 -4.33
N ALA A 216 6.43 7.81 -5.44
CA ALA A 216 7.83 8.20 -5.43
C ALA A 216 8.00 9.64 -4.93
N GLU A 217 7.10 10.56 -5.31
CA GLU A 217 7.13 11.94 -4.84
C GLU A 217 6.83 12.03 -3.33
N ILE A 218 5.78 11.36 -2.86
CA ILE A 218 5.44 11.31 -1.43
C ILE A 218 6.60 10.69 -0.62
N MET A 219 7.13 9.55 -1.06
CA MET A 219 8.22 8.88 -0.36
C MET A 219 9.51 9.69 -0.39
N ARG A 220 9.81 10.41 -1.48
CA ARG A 220 10.95 11.34 -1.55
C ARG A 220 10.83 12.39 -0.45
N THR A 221 9.70 13.09 -0.39
CA THR A 221 9.45 14.12 0.61
C THR A 221 9.56 13.59 2.03
N LEU A 222 8.86 12.50 2.35
CA LEU A 222 8.89 11.92 3.70
C LEU A 222 10.28 11.43 4.10
N ARG A 223 11.02 10.84 3.16
CA ARG A 223 12.39 10.36 3.41
C ARG A 223 13.34 11.52 3.70
N ASP A 224 13.26 12.56 2.88
CA ASP A 224 14.12 13.74 3.02
C ASP A 224 13.84 14.45 4.35
N GLU A 225 12.56 14.58 4.73
CA GLU A 225 12.17 15.10 6.04
C GLU A 225 12.72 14.26 7.18
N VAL A 226 12.51 12.94 7.18
CA VAL A 226 13.01 12.06 8.24
C VAL A 226 14.52 12.20 8.42
N ARG A 227 15.29 12.28 7.32
CA ARG A 227 16.75 12.42 7.37
C ARG A 227 17.24 13.78 7.86
N ASN A 228 16.43 14.83 7.70
CA ASN A 228 16.78 16.19 8.11
C ASN A 228 16.39 16.50 9.55
N ARG A 229 15.56 15.67 10.19
CA ARG A 229 15.07 15.93 11.53
C ARG A 229 15.97 15.33 12.60
N PRO A 230 16.25 16.07 13.69
CA PRO A 230 16.93 15.49 14.84
C PRO A 230 16.00 14.49 15.54
N ASN A 231 16.58 13.55 16.29
CA ASN A 231 15.87 12.55 17.11
C ASN A 231 15.03 11.53 16.31
N ILE A 232 15.31 11.36 15.01
CA ILE A 232 14.84 10.21 14.24
C ILE A 232 16.06 9.43 13.74
N ASP A 233 16.29 8.26 14.32
CA ASP A 233 17.33 7.34 13.88
C ASP A 233 16.77 6.33 12.89
N VAL A 234 17.51 6.04 11.83
CA VAL A 234 17.10 5.06 10.82
C VAL A 234 18.14 3.96 10.72
N ILE A 235 17.73 2.74 11.02
CA ILE A 235 18.54 1.52 10.93
C ILE A 235 18.06 0.73 9.71
N GLU A 236 18.86 0.80 8.64
CA GLU A 236 18.63 0.07 7.40
C GLU A 236 19.22 -1.35 7.49
N PHE A 237 18.68 -2.28 6.69
CA PHE A 237 19.14 -3.68 6.62
C PHE A 237 19.05 -4.45 7.95
N CYS A 238 17.98 -4.19 8.72
CA CYS A 238 17.64 -4.93 9.94
C CYS A 238 16.56 -6.00 9.59
N PRO A 239 16.94 -7.27 9.38
CA PRO A 239 16.02 -8.34 8.98
C PRO A 239 15.11 -8.84 10.11
#